data_AF-A0A1B2YT00-F1
#
_entry.id   AF-A0A1B2YT00-F1
#
_cell.length_a   1.000
_cell.length_b   1.000
_cell.length_c   1.000
_cell.angle_alpha   90.00
_cell.angle_beta   90.00
_cell.angle_gamma   90.00
#
_symmetry.space_group_name_H-M   'P 1'
#
loop_
_entity.id
_entity.type
_entity.pdbx_description
1 polymer ?
#
loop_
_entity_poly.entity_id
_entity_poly.type
_entity_poly.pdbx_seq_one_letter_code
_entity_poly.pdbx_strand_id
1 'polypeptide(L)'
;MSKKKLKGFKPYLFDFLVIVLGVTVSFWFNQLAIKRNDNKERIKVLTSIEKEVYEIKKYCDGRLAAWNDDIVLYSELISSEFDIDEIIKVTSSKGRVEFNLIYFRDFEPPMNRYTSMINSGNIKFIRSESVKEALTRLHTLNFSRLKTSVEYEKSLKEQLIKVLTEEHPKIVLAAEDNSVSINSYANLLHESINQDEELRSNLTIQLKYFETRVSLLNLYMYTLDELDRLVKDLLI
;
A
#
# COMPACT_ATOMS: atom_id res chain seq x y z
N MET A 1 4.15 85.55 37.85
CA MET A 1 3.92 85.05 36.49
C MET A 1 3.89 83.52 36.52
N SER A 2 2.86 82.93 35.93
CA SER A 2 2.32 81.60 36.22
C SER A 2 3.19 80.41 35.81
N LYS A 3 3.47 79.49 36.76
CA LYS A 3 3.95 78.13 36.48
C LYS A 3 2.77 77.28 35.97
N LYS A 4 2.57 77.23 34.64
CA LYS A 4 1.63 76.29 34.01
C LYS A 4 2.17 74.85 34.19
N LYS A 5 1.56 74.10 35.10
CA LYS A 5 1.77 72.67 35.31
C LYS A 5 1.49 71.92 34.00
N LEU A 6 2.48 71.22 33.45
CA LEU A 6 2.26 70.07 32.55
C LEU A 6 1.58 68.94 33.35
N LYS A 7 0.29 69.09 33.64
CA LYS A 7 -0.60 68.03 34.13
C LYS A 7 -1.58 67.72 33.00
N GLY A 8 -1.17 66.89 32.04
CA GLY A 8 -2.04 66.58 30.91
C GLY A 8 -1.62 65.43 30.00
N PHE A 9 -0.40 64.87 30.10
CA PHE A 9 0.05 63.78 29.21
C PHE A 9 0.19 62.42 29.90
N LYS A 10 0.54 62.41 31.19
CA LYS A 10 0.69 61.18 32.00
C LYS A 10 -0.55 60.27 32.04
N PRO A 11 -1.79 60.77 32.25
CA PRO A 11 -2.96 59.89 32.27
C PRO A 11 -3.23 59.24 30.91
N TYR A 12 -3.17 60.00 29.80
CA TYR A 12 -3.37 59.44 28.47
C TYR A 12 -2.27 58.46 28.04
N LEU A 13 -1.02 58.68 28.45
CA LEU A 13 0.06 57.71 28.22
C LEU A 13 -0.17 56.41 29.00
N PHE A 14 -0.65 56.52 30.23
CA PHE A 14 -1.03 55.36 31.03
C PHE A 14 -2.21 54.61 30.39
N ASP A 15 -3.26 55.31 29.98
CA ASP A 15 -4.42 54.72 29.29
C ASP A 15 -4.01 54.02 27.98
N PHE A 16 -3.14 54.66 27.19
CA PHE A 16 -2.57 54.06 25.98
C PHE A 16 -1.76 52.79 26.31
N LEU A 17 -0.91 52.82 27.33
CA LEU A 17 -0.13 51.65 27.76
C LEU A 17 -1.05 50.52 28.23
N VAL A 18 -2.09 50.81 29.01
CA VAL A 18 -3.07 49.80 29.46
C VAL A 18 -3.79 49.19 28.27
N ILE A 19 -4.23 49.98 27.29
CA ILE A 19 -4.89 49.47 26.07
C ILE A 19 -3.93 48.59 25.26
N VAL A 20 -2.71 49.06 24.99
CA VAL A 20 -1.71 48.30 24.23
C VAL A 20 -1.35 47.01 24.95
N LEU A 21 -1.17 47.03 26.28
CA LEU A 21 -0.92 45.84 27.08
C LEU A 21 -2.11 44.87 27.02
N GLY A 22 -3.34 45.36 27.15
CA GLY A 22 -4.54 44.54 27.04
C GLY A 22 -4.65 43.82 25.70
N VAL A 23 -4.43 44.53 24.59
CA VAL A 23 -4.41 43.96 23.24
C VAL A 23 -3.26 42.96 23.08
N THR A 24 -2.06 43.29 23.56
CA THR A 24 -0.88 42.41 23.46
C THR A 24 -1.09 41.10 24.22
N VAL A 25 -1.57 41.18 25.46
CA VAL A 25 -1.86 40.00 26.30
C VAL A 25 -2.96 39.15 25.67
N SER A 26 -4.03 39.77 25.15
CA SER A 26 -5.11 39.06 24.45
C SER A 26 -4.60 38.35 23.19
N PHE A 27 -3.80 39.02 22.37
CA PHE A 27 -3.19 38.42 21.19
C PHE A 27 -2.26 37.27 21.56
N TRP A 28 -1.47 37.41 22.63
CA TRP A 28 -0.60 36.36 23.13
C TRP A 28 -1.38 35.11 23.56
N PHE A 29 -2.45 35.26 24.34
CA PHE A 29 -3.32 34.14 24.72
C PHE A 29 -3.96 33.47 23.50
N ASN A 30 -4.41 34.24 22.51
CA ASN A 30 -4.96 33.70 21.28
C ASN A 30 -3.92 32.86 20.52
N GLN A 31 -2.69 33.36 20.40
CA GLN A 31 -1.59 32.63 19.76
C GLN A 31 -1.23 31.33 20.49
N LEU A 32 -1.26 31.33 21.82
CA LEU A 32 -1.07 30.11 22.61
C LEU A 32 -2.19 29.09 22.36
N ALA A 33 -3.44 29.54 22.30
CA ALA A 33 -4.59 28.69 22.02
C ALA A 33 -4.49 28.06 20.61
N ILE A 34 -4.14 28.85 19.59
CA ILE A 34 -3.92 28.39 18.21
C ILE A 34 -2.81 27.34 18.18
N LYS A 35 -1.63 27.63 18.74
CA LYS A 35 -0.51 26.68 18.78
C LYS A 35 -0.87 25.37 19.46
N ARG A 36 -1.66 25.42 20.55
CA ARG A 36 -2.14 24.22 21.25
C ARG A 36 -3.09 23.41 20.38
N ASN A 37 -4.01 24.08 19.67
CA ASN A 37 -4.94 23.41 18.78
C ASN A 37 -4.22 22.77 17.57
N ASP A 38 -3.32 23.51 16.95
CA ASP A 38 -2.49 23.01 15.84
C ASP A 38 -1.67 21.79 16.26
N ASN A 39 -1.12 21.77 17.48
CA ASN A 39 -0.39 20.61 17.96
C ASN A 39 -1.31 19.40 18.22
N LYS A 40 -2.54 19.62 18.69
CA LYS A 40 -3.54 18.54 18.83
C LYS A 40 -3.90 17.94 17.47
N GLU A 41 -4.15 18.78 16.46
CA GLU A 41 -4.45 18.31 15.10
C GLU A 41 -3.24 17.60 14.47
N ARG A 42 -2.03 18.11 14.68
CA ARG A 42 -0.78 17.43 14.28
C ARG A 42 -0.71 16.01 14.86
N ILE A 43 -0.93 15.85 16.17
CA ILE A 43 -0.87 14.53 16.82
C ILE A 43 -1.94 13.61 16.22
N LYS A 44 -3.18 14.08 16.07
CA LYS A 44 -4.27 13.30 15.45
C LYS A 44 -3.89 12.82 14.04
N VAL A 45 -3.32 13.70 13.22
CA VAL A 45 -2.89 13.37 11.85
C VAL A 45 -1.79 12.31 11.88
N LEU A 46 -0.75 12.50 12.69
CA LEU A 46 0.35 11.53 12.79
C LEU A 46 -0.14 10.16 13.29
N THR A 47 -0.97 10.11 14.33
CA THR A 47 -1.58 8.87 14.82
C THR A 47 -2.49 8.22 13.76
N SER A 48 -3.18 9.01 12.94
CA SER A 48 -3.99 8.52 11.83
C SER A 48 -3.13 7.85 10.76
N ILE A 49 -1.98 8.43 10.44
CA ILE A 49 -1.00 7.84 9.51
C ILE A 49 -0.42 6.55 10.10
N GLU A 50 0.02 6.55 11.36
CA GLU A 50 0.56 5.37 12.04
C GLU A 50 -0.42 4.18 11.98
N LYS A 51 -1.70 4.43 12.24
CA LYS A 51 -2.74 3.39 12.14
C LYS A 51 -2.90 2.84 10.73
N GLU A 52 -2.94 3.71 9.72
CA GLU A 52 -3.04 3.26 8.33
C GLU A 52 -1.78 2.49 7.91
N VAL A 53 -0.60 2.95 8.32
CA VAL A 53 0.67 2.25 8.07
C VAL A 53 0.63 0.83 8.62
N TYR A 54 0.15 0.65 9.84
CA TYR A 54 -0.03 -0.68 10.43
C TYR A 54 -1.01 -1.56 9.64
N GLU A 55 -2.15 -1.01 9.23
CA GLU A 55 -3.15 -1.74 8.43
C GLU A 55 -2.61 -2.13 7.04
N ILE A 56 -1.88 -1.23 6.39
CA ILE A 56 -1.21 -1.49 5.11
C ILE A 56 -0.15 -2.58 5.28
N LYS A 57 0.67 -2.56 6.36
CA LYS A 57 1.68 -3.61 6.60
C LYS A 57 1.04 -4.99 6.66
N LYS A 58 -0.01 -5.13 7.49
CA LYS A 58 -0.75 -6.39 7.60
C LYS A 58 -1.33 -6.85 6.26
N TYR A 59 -1.85 -5.92 5.46
CA TYR A 59 -2.32 -6.21 4.11
C TYR A 59 -1.18 -6.72 3.21
N CYS A 60 -0.05 -6.02 3.19
CA CYS A 60 1.11 -6.36 2.39
C CYS A 60 1.71 -7.72 2.78
N ASP A 61 1.79 -8.06 4.06
CA ASP A 61 2.30 -9.36 4.51
C ASP A 61 1.44 -10.51 3.96
N GLY A 62 0.11 -10.37 4.01
CA GLY A 62 -0.80 -11.35 3.42
C GLY A 62 -0.66 -11.46 1.90
N ARG A 63 -0.43 -10.34 1.21
CA ARG A 63 -0.20 -10.33 -0.25
C ARG A 63 1.14 -10.95 -0.62
N LEU A 64 2.19 -10.66 0.14
CA LEU A 64 3.52 -11.20 -0.07
C LEU A 64 3.50 -12.74 0.06
N ALA A 65 2.86 -13.26 1.11
CA ALA A 65 2.68 -14.70 1.28
C ALA A 65 1.94 -15.32 0.07
N ALA A 66 0.76 -14.78 -0.27
CA ALA A 66 -0.05 -15.32 -1.37
C ALA A 66 0.66 -15.24 -2.74
N TRP A 67 1.44 -14.18 -2.99
CA TRP A 67 2.20 -14.04 -4.24
C TRP A 67 3.43 -14.93 -4.29
N ASN A 68 4.07 -15.21 -3.15
CA ASN A 68 5.14 -16.20 -3.10
C ASN A 68 4.60 -17.62 -3.33
N ASP A 69 3.45 -17.96 -2.75
CA ASP A 69 2.76 -19.23 -3.04
C ASP A 69 2.50 -19.39 -4.55
N ASP A 70 1.98 -18.32 -5.17
CA ASP A 70 1.72 -18.29 -6.61
C ASP A 70 3.02 -18.48 -7.45
N ILE A 71 4.15 -17.94 -7.00
CA ILE A 71 5.48 -18.16 -7.61
C ILE A 71 5.88 -19.63 -7.47
N VAL A 72 5.76 -20.23 -6.29
CA VAL A 72 6.11 -21.64 -6.04
C VAL A 72 5.31 -22.57 -6.94
N LEU A 73 3.99 -22.34 -7.05
CA LEU A 73 3.13 -23.13 -7.93
C LEU A 73 3.60 -23.06 -9.39
N TYR A 74 3.89 -21.86 -9.90
CA TYR A 74 4.36 -21.68 -11.28
C TYR A 74 5.75 -22.28 -11.50
N SER A 75 6.69 -22.05 -10.58
CA SER A 75 8.05 -22.58 -10.72
C SER A 75 8.05 -24.10 -10.76
N GLU A 76 7.22 -24.73 -9.94
CA GLU A 76 7.11 -26.19 -9.88
C GLU A 76 6.45 -26.76 -11.14
N LEU A 77 5.35 -26.15 -11.60
CA LEU A 77 4.65 -26.60 -12.81
C LEU A 77 5.52 -26.50 -14.08
N ILE A 78 6.42 -25.50 -14.15
CA ILE A 78 7.31 -25.25 -15.30
C ILE A 78 8.66 -25.99 -15.17
N SER A 79 8.98 -26.49 -13.97
CA SER A 79 10.21 -27.22 -13.66
C SER A 79 10.43 -28.39 -14.62
N SER A 80 11.68 -28.76 -14.89
CA SER A 80 11.97 -29.99 -15.64
C SER A 80 11.76 -31.26 -14.80
N GLU A 81 11.85 -31.14 -13.48
CA GLU A 81 11.64 -32.21 -12.51
C GLU A 81 10.44 -31.83 -11.66
N PHE A 82 9.31 -32.51 -11.88
CA PHE A 82 8.06 -32.22 -11.18
C PHE A 82 7.95 -33.00 -9.88
N ASP A 83 7.83 -32.26 -8.78
CA ASP A 83 7.53 -32.76 -7.46
C ASP A 83 6.16 -32.28 -7.00
N ILE A 84 5.21 -33.21 -7.00
CA ILE A 84 3.85 -32.96 -6.52
C ILE A 84 3.81 -32.55 -5.04
N ASP A 85 4.78 -32.99 -4.24
CA ASP A 85 4.81 -32.67 -2.81
C ASP A 85 5.06 -31.17 -2.58
N GLU A 86 5.79 -30.48 -3.48
CA GLU A 86 5.97 -29.02 -3.42
C GLU A 86 4.66 -28.27 -3.69
N ILE A 87 3.85 -28.74 -4.65
CA ILE A 87 2.51 -28.19 -4.88
C ILE A 87 1.62 -28.41 -3.65
N ILE A 88 1.64 -29.62 -3.06
CA ILE A 88 0.78 -29.98 -1.92
C ILE A 88 1.12 -29.16 -0.67
N LYS A 89 2.40 -28.81 -0.46
CA LYS A 89 2.82 -27.91 0.62
C LYS A 89 2.16 -26.54 0.54
N VAL A 90 1.91 -26.05 -0.67
CA VAL A 90 1.24 -24.77 -0.91
C VAL A 90 -0.28 -24.92 -0.83
N THR A 91 -0.85 -25.97 -1.44
CA THR A 91 -2.30 -26.16 -1.47
C THR A 91 -2.71 -27.60 -1.74
N SER A 92 -3.77 -28.04 -1.07
CA SER A 92 -4.47 -29.30 -1.36
C SER A 92 -5.69 -29.12 -2.27
N SER A 93 -6.00 -27.88 -2.68
CA SER A 93 -7.16 -27.54 -3.51
C SER A 93 -6.79 -27.33 -4.97
N LYS A 94 -7.42 -28.11 -5.87
CA LYS A 94 -7.33 -27.90 -7.33
C LYS A 94 -7.77 -26.50 -7.73
N GLY A 95 -8.88 -26.04 -7.17
CA GLY A 95 -9.40 -24.70 -7.44
C GLY A 95 -8.43 -23.60 -7.05
N ARG A 96 -7.51 -23.82 -6.09
CA ARG A 96 -6.46 -22.85 -5.75
C ARG A 96 -5.34 -22.81 -6.80
N VAL A 97 -5.02 -23.95 -7.41
CA VAL A 97 -4.06 -24.06 -8.52
C VAL A 97 -4.66 -23.44 -9.77
N GLU A 98 -5.88 -23.82 -10.14
CA GLU A 98 -6.62 -23.22 -11.25
C GLU A 98 -6.79 -21.72 -11.05
N PHE A 99 -7.17 -21.27 -9.84
CA PHE A 99 -7.35 -19.85 -9.56
C PHE A 99 -6.08 -19.07 -9.88
N ASN A 100 -4.93 -19.63 -9.52
CA ASN A 100 -3.65 -19.02 -9.80
C ASN A 100 -3.33 -18.97 -11.30
N LEU A 101 -3.87 -19.88 -12.12
CA LEU A 101 -3.71 -19.85 -13.58
C LEU A 101 -4.62 -18.82 -14.25
N ILE A 102 -5.89 -18.70 -13.85
CA ILE A 102 -6.88 -17.92 -14.63
C ILE A 102 -7.30 -16.59 -13.99
N TYR A 103 -7.19 -16.46 -12.66
CA TYR A 103 -7.51 -15.20 -11.98
C TYR A 103 -6.24 -14.43 -11.62
N PHE A 104 -6.39 -13.12 -11.51
CA PHE A 104 -5.38 -12.20 -11.01
C PHE A 104 -5.74 -11.75 -9.60
N ARG A 105 -4.74 -11.23 -8.87
CA ARG A 105 -4.95 -10.68 -7.52
C ARG A 105 -4.83 -9.16 -7.55
N ASP A 106 -5.91 -8.47 -7.20
CA ASP A 106 -5.89 -7.03 -7.04
C ASP A 106 -4.92 -6.56 -5.95
N PHE A 107 -4.45 -5.31 -6.08
CA PHE A 107 -3.66 -4.63 -5.06
C PHE A 107 -4.35 -3.32 -4.64
N GLU A 108 -5.08 -3.41 -3.53
CA GLU A 108 -5.93 -2.36 -2.96
C GLU A 108 -5.68 -2.26 -1.44
N PRO A 109 -4.54 -1.69 -1.02
CA PRO A 109 -4.27 -1.45 0.39
C PRO A 109 -5.24 -0.40 0.97
N PRO A 110 -5.44 -0.37 2.30
CA PRO A 110 -6.20 0.69 2.96
C PRO A 110 -5.63 2.09 2.66
N MET A 111 -6.47 3.02 2.20
CA MET A 111 -6.07 4.40 1.86
C MET A 111 -7.05 5.46 2.38
N ASN A 112 -8.00 5.06 3.23
CA ASN A 112 -9.11 5.91 3.66
C ASN A 112 -8.62 7.13 4.46
N ARG A 113 -7.61 6.95 5.33
CA ARG A 113 -7.08 8.01 6.18
C ARG A 113 -6.22 8.97 5.38
N TYR A 114 -5.33 8.47 4.52
CA TYR A 114 -4.59 9.29 3.56
C TYR A 114 -5.55 10.14 2.71
N THR A 115 -6.55 9.51 2.08
CA THR A 115 -7.50 10.19 1.20
C THR A 115 -8.29 11.26 1.95
N SER A 116 -8.81 10.92 3.14
CA SER A 116 -9.50 11.88 4.01
C SER A 116 -8.61 13.06 4.39
N MET A 117 -7.34 12.80 4.72
CA MET A 117 -6.37 13.82 5.11
C MET A 117 -6.04 14.78 3.96
N ILE A 118 -5.88 14.28 2.74
CA ILE A 118 -5.69 15.12 1.54
C ILE A 118 -6.92 15.97 1.28
N ASN A 119 -8.11 15.35 1.25
CA ASN A 119 -9.37 16.05 0.94
C ASN A 119 -9.73 17.12 1.97
N SER A 120 -9.43 16.89 3.25
CA SER A 120 -9.66 17.86 4.33
C SER A 120 -8.57 18.93 4.43
N GLY A 121 -7.49 18.84 3.66
CA GLY A 121 -6.33 19.73 3.77
C GLY A 121 -5.54 19.56 5.08
N ASN A 122 -5.76 18.46 5.80
CA ASN A 122 -5.09 18.16 7.07
C ASN A 122 -3.61 17.81 6.89
N ILE A 123 -3.16 17.54 5.66
CA ILE A 123 -1.75 17.38 5.30
C ILE A 123 -0.88 18.56 5.76
N LYS A 124 -1.46 19.76 5.88
CA LYS A 124 -0.77 20.96 6.37
C LYS A 124 -0.24 20.82 7.81
N PHE A 125 -0.81 19.92 8.60
CA PHE A 125 -0.38 19.67 9.99
C PHE A 125 0.85 18.76 10.09
N ILE A 126 1.22 18.09 9.00
CA ILE A 126 2.50 17.39 8.89
C ILE A 126 3.58 18.45 8.66
N ARG A 127 4.45 18.67 9.65
CA ARG A 127 5.53 19.66 9.55
C ARG A 127 6.81 19.10 8.91
N SER A 128 6.98 17.79 8.96
CA SER A 128 8.16 17.12 8.41
C SER A 128 8.00 16.91 6.91
N GLU A 129 8.88 17.51 6.12
CA GLU A 129 8.91 17.28 4.67
C GLU A 129 9.24 15.82 4.35
N SER A 130 10.13 15.17 5.10
CA SER A 130 10.44 13.74 4.91
C SER A 130 9.21 12.84 5.08
N VAL A 131 8.32 13.16 6.04
CA VAL A 131 7.05 12.41 6.18
C VAL A 131 6.16 12.66 4.97
N LYS A 132 6.04 13.89 4.49
CA LYS A 132 5.24 14.20 3.30
C LYS A 132 5.78 13.47 2.07
N GLU A 133 7.09 13.51 1.84
CA GLU A 133 7.75 12.85 0.72
C GLU A 133 7.57 11.33 0.76
N ALA A 134 7.77 10.70 1.93
CA ALA A 134 7.57 9.27 2.10
C ALA A 134 6.10 8.87 1.85
N LEU A 135 5.16 9.64 2.39
CA LEU A 135 3.73 9.42 2.20
C LEU A 135 3.31 9.59 0.73
N THR A 136 3.79 10.64 0.06
CA THR A 136 3.55 10.85 -1.37
C THR A 136 4.16 9.70 -2.19
N ARG A 137 5.42 9.32 -1.95
CA ARG A 137 6.08 8.22 -2.67
C ARG A 137 5.33 6.89 -2.51
N LEU A 138 4.85 6.60 -1.30
CA LEU A 138 4.06 5.41 -1.01
C LEU A 138 2.76 5.37 -1.83
N HIS A 139 1.93 6.42 -1.73
CA HIS A 139 0.59 6.45 -2.32
C HIS A 139 0.56 6.85 -3.80
N THR A 140 1.67 7.30 -4.38
CA THR A 140 1.75 7.66 -5.80
C THR A 140 2.66 6.70 -6.55
N LEU A 141 3.97 6.89 -6.50
CA LEU A 141 4.94 6.17 -7.31
C LEU A 141 4.90 4.65 -7.07
N ASN A 142 5.03 4.23 -5.81
CA ASN A 142 5.11 2.80 -5.49
C ASN A 142 3.76 2.10 -5.68
N PHE A 143 2.67 2.74 -5.24
CA PHE A 143 1.32 2.24 -5.46
C PHE A 143 0.99 2.10 -6.96
N SER A 144 1.31 3.11 -7.77
CA SER A 144 1.09 3.10 -9.22
C SER A 144 1.84 1.95 -9.90
N ARG A 145 3.13 1.73 -9.54
CA ARG A 145 3.92 0.60 -10.07
C ARG A 145 3.27 -0.75 -9.78
N LEU A 146 2.77 -0.95 -8.56
CA LEU A 146 2.05 -2.18 -8.19
C LEU A 146 0.76 -2.32 -9.00
N LYS A 147 -0.04 -1.25 -9.10
CA LYS A 147 -1.27 -1.25 -9.89
C LYS A 147 -0.99 -1.60 -11.35
N THR A 148 0.01 -0.99 -11.97
CA THR A 148 0.43 -1.28 -13.33
C THR A 148 0.87 -2.74 -13.49
N SER A 149 1.56 -3.33 -12.51
CA SER A 149 1.92 -4.75 -12.55
C SER A 149 0.70 -5.68 -12.56
N VAL A 150 -0.37 -5.33 -11.85
CA VAL A 150 -1.65 -6.07 -11.86
C VAL A 150 -2.32 -5.93 -13.23
N GLU A 151 -2.30 -4.75 -13.84
CA GLU A 151 -2.85 -4.57 -15.20
C GLU A 151 -2.09 -5.40 -16.26
N TYR A 152 -0.77 -5.52 -16.15
CA TYR A 152 -0.01 -6.41 -17.03
C TYR A 152 -0.34 -7.89 -16.79
N GLU A 153 -0.49 -8.31 -15.53
CA GLU A 153 -0.93 -9.66 -15.21
C GLU A 153 -2.29 -9.97 -15.86
N LYS A 154 -3.28 -9.06 -15.77
CA LYS A 154 -4.59 -9.24 -16.43
C LYS A 154 -4.44 -9.57 -17.91
N SER A 155 -3.63 -8.81 -18.64
CA SER A 155 -3.40 -9.04 -20.07
C SER A 155 -2.69 -10.38 -20.35
N LEU A 156 -1.74 -10.78 -19.51
CA LEU A 156 -1.08 -12.09 -19.63
C LEU A 156 -2.05 -13.25 -19.31
N LYS A 157 -2.96 -13.05 -18.36
CA LYS A 157 -3.99 -14.02 -17.99
C LYS A 157 -4.99 -14.20 -19.12
N GLU A 158 -5.42 -13.14 -19.79
CA GLU A 158 -6.30 -13.23 -20.96
C GLU A 158 -5.67 -14.08 -22.08
N GLN A 159 -4.37 -13.90 -22.34
CA GLN A 159 -3.63 -14.70 -23.32
C GLN A 159 -3.57 -16.17 -22.91
N LEU A 160 -3.23 -16.45 -21.65
CA LEU A 160 -3.19 -17.82 -21.13
C LEU A 160 -4.56 -18.48 -21.15
N ILE A 161 -5.63 -17.78 -20.75
CA ILE A 161 -7.00 -18.31 -20.82
C ILE A 161 -7.32 -18.73 -22.23
N LYS A 162 -6.98 -17.91 -23.23
CA LYS A 162 -7.18 -18.24 -24.64
C LYS A 162 -6.50 -19.56 -25.00
N VAL A 163 -5.19 -19.70 -24.74
CA VAL A 163 -4.42 -20.93 -24.98
C VAL A 163 -5.05 -22.14 -24.25
N LEU A 164 -5.41 -21.97 -22.98
CA LEU A 164 -6.05 -23.03 -22.18
C LEU A 164 -7.40 -23.47 -22.76
N THR A 165 -8.20 -22.54 -23.29
CA THR A 165 -9.54 -22.87 -23.83
C THR A 165 -9.53 -23.40 -25.25
N GLU A 166 -8.62 -22.91 -26.10
CA GLU A 166 -8.56 -23.28 -27.52
C GLU A 166 -7.74 -24.55 -27.75
N GLU A 167 -6.64 -24.73 -27.00
CA GLU A 167 -5.65 -25.78 -27.28
C GLU A 167 -5.59 -26.82 -26.16
N HIS A 168 -5.82 -26.41 -24.90
CA HIS A 168 -5.74 -27.30 -23.73
C HIS A 168 -7.05 -27.42 -22.92
N PRO A 169 -8.24 -27.57 -23.53
CA PRO A 169 -9.51 -27.49 -22.82
C PRO A 169 -9.65 -28.58 -21.73
N LYS A 170 -8.93 -29.70 -21.86
CA LYS A 170 -8.89 -30.76 -20.84
C LYS A 170 -8.40 -30.27 -19.49
N ILE A 171 -7.47 -29.30 -19.46
CA ILE A 171 -6.98 -28.69 -18.22
C ILE A 171 -8.14 -28.00 -17.50
N VAL A 172 -8.89 -27.15 -18.22
CA VAL A 172 -10.01 -26.40 -17.65
C VAL A 172 -11.10 -27.36 -17.12
N LEU A 173 -11.45 -28.39 -17.90
CA LEU A 173 -12.47 -29.35 -17.51
C LEU A 173 -12.05 -30.21 -16.30
N ALA A 174 -10.77 -30.58 -16.20
CA ALA A 174 -10.26 -31.40 -15.10
C ALA A 174 -10.23 -30.67 -13.75
N ALA A 175 -10.16 -29.33 -13.77
CA ALA A 175 -10.19 -28.53 -12.56
C ALA A 175 -11.54 -28.67 -11.82
N GLU A 176 -12.65 -28.64 -12.57
CA GLU A 176 -14.02 -28.75 -12.08
C GLU A 176 -14.49 -30.20 -11.82
N ASP A 177 -13.81 -31.19 -12.40
CA ASP A 177 -14.19 -32.60 -12.24
C ASP A 177 -13.80 -33.15 -10.85
N ASN A 178 -14.77 -33.34 -9.96
CA ASN A 178 -14.54 -33.87 -8.62
C ASN A 178 -13.93 -35.29 -8.57
N SER A 179 -13.96 -36.05 -9.67
CA SER A 179 -13.30 -37.35 -9.75
C SER A 179 -11.78 -37.24 -9.94
N VAL A 180 -11.30 -36.10 -10.42
CA VAL A 180 -9.87 -35.83 -10.63
C VAL A 180 -9.25 -35.33 -9.33
N SER A 181 -8.24 -36.05 -8.83
CA SER A 181 -7.47 -35.63 -7.65
C SER A 181 -6.54 -34.45 -7.95
N ILE A 182 -6.06 -33.74 -6.93
CA ILE A 182 -5.06 -32.68 -7.12
C ILE A 182 -3.78 -33.21 -7.76
N ASN A 183 -3.31 -34.39 -7.37
CA ASN A 183 -2.13 -35.01 -7.97
C ASN A 183 -2.34 -35.29 -9.46
N SER A 184 -3.51 -35.83 -9.82
CA SER A 184 -3.84 -36.08 -11.23
C SER A 184 -3.94 -34.78 -12.03
N TYR A 185 -4.53 -33.74 -11.45
CA TYR A 185 -4.66 -32.43 -12.09
C TYR A 185 -3.31 -31.74 -12.30
N ALA A 186 -2.44 -31.75 -11.30
CA ALA A 186 -1.14 -31.11 -11.38
C ALA A 186 -0.18 -31.87 -12.31
N ASN A 187 -0.24 -33.21 -12.35
CA ASN A 187 0.47 -34.00 -13.37
C ASN A 187 -0.02 -33.68 -14.78
N LEU A 188 -1.35 -33.60 -14.99
CA LEU A 188 -1.92 -33.21 -16.28
C LEU A 188 -1.41 -31.83 -16.73
N LEU A 189 -1.43 -30.84 -15.82
CA LEU A 189 -0.89 -29.51 -16.08
C LEU A 189 0.58 -29.58 -16.49
N HIS A 190 1.41 -30.24 -15.68
CA HIS A 190 2.84 -30.35 -15.93
C HIS A 190 3.16 -31.02 -17.28
N GLU A 191 2.47 -32.12 -17.60
CA GLU A 191 2.62 -32.81 -18.89
C GLU A 191 2.23 -31.90 -20.06
N SER A 192 1.08 -31.22 -19.98
CA SER A 192 0.63 -30.27 -21.00
C SER A 192 1.62 -29.12 -21.19
N ILE A 193 2.15 -28.57 -20.10
CA ILE A 193 3.15 -27.49 -20.12
C ILE A 193 4.44 -27.97 -20.79
N ASN A 194 4.89 -29.19 -20.54
CA ASN A 194 6.12 -29.70 -21.13
C ASN A 194 6.00 -30.05 -22.62
N GLN A 195 4.80 -30.41 -23.07
CA GLN A 195 4.54 -30.80 -24.46
C GLN A 195 4.24 -29.61 -25.37
N ASP A 196 3.94 -28.43 -24.80
CA ASP A 196 3.51 -27.26 -25.55
C ASP A 196 4.39 -26.03 -25.22
N GLU A 197 5.19 -25.60 -26.21
CA GLU A 197 6.09 -24.46 -26.07
C GLU A 197 5.34 -23.12 -25.89
N GLU A 198 4.15 -22.97 -26.47
CA GLU A 198 3.33 -21.75 -26.32
C GLU A 198 2.77 -21.64 -24.90
N LEU A 199 2.21 -22.73 -24.36
CA LEU A 199 1.74 -22.78 -22.98
C LEU A 199 2.91 -22.56 -22.00
N ARG A 200 4.04 -23.24 -22.22
CA ARG A 200 5.23 -23.09 -21.38
C ARG A 200 5.78 -21.68 -21.39
N SER A 201 5.88 -21.06 -22.56
CA SER A 201 6.40 -19.70 -22.69
C SER A 201 5.46 -18.67 -22.04
N ASN A 202 4.14 -18.82 -22.20
CA ASN A 202 3.15 -17.99 -21.51
C ASN A 202 3.31 -18.04 -19.99
N LEU A 203 3.40 -19.25 -19.41
CA LEU A 203 3.57 -19.41 -17.96
C LEU A 203 4.94 -18.91 -17.48
N THR A 204 5.99 -19.11 -18.27
CA THR A 204 7.34 -18.61 -17.96
C THR A 204 7.36 -17.08 -17.90
N ILE A 205 6.68 -16.40 -18.83
CA ILE A 205 6.55 -14.95 -18.80
C ILE A 205 5.76 -14.51 -17.56
N GLN A 206 4.63 -15.17 -17.26
CA GLN A 206 3.86 -14.85 -16.06
C GLN A 206 4.65 -15.00 -14.76
N LEU A 207 5.46 -16.06 -14.62
CA LEU A 207 6.34 -16.27 -13.48
C LEU A 207 7.29 -15.07 -13.27
N LYS A 208 7.95 -14.60 -14.34
CA LYS A 208 8.83 -13.41 -14.28
C LYS A 208 8.08 -12.15 -13.82
N TYR A 209 6.83 -11.99 -14.24
CA TYR A 209 5.99 -10.89 -13.79
C TYR A 209 5.59 -11.02 -12.31
N PHE A 210 5.34 -12.23 -11.82
CA PHE A 210 5.10 -12.46 -10.39
C PHE A 210 6.31 -12.12 -9.53
N GLU A 211 7.51 -12.55 -9.92
CA GLU A 211 8.77 -12.21 -9.25
C GLU A 211 9.02 -10.69 -9.24
N THR A 212 8.76 -10.04 -10.37
CA THR A 212 8.84 -8.58 -10.48
C THR A 212 7.85 -7.89 -9.55
N ARG A 213 6.60 -8.38 -9.49
CA ARG A 213 5.55 -7.85 -8.62
C ARG A 213 5.92 -7.99 -7.14
N VAL A 214 6.48 -9.12 -6.72
CA VAL A 214 7.00 -9.31 -5.35
C VAL A 214 8.13 -8.31 -5.05
N SER A 215 9.03 -8.08 -6.01
CA SER A 215 10.09 -7.08 -5.86
C SER A 215 9.52 -5.65 -5.69
N LEU A 216 8.48 -5.30 -6.46
CA LEU A 216 7.77 -4.02 -6.32
C LEU A 216 7.05 -3.90 -4.97
N LEU A 217 6.47 -4.99 -4.46
CA LEU A 217 5.84 -5.01 -3.14
C LEU A 217 6.85 -4.76 -2.04
N ASN A 218 8.01 -5.40 -2.12
CA ASN A 218 9.09 -5.17 -1.17
C ASN A 218 9.52 -3.70 -1.17
N LEU A 219 9.67 -3.07 -2.34
CA LEU A 219 9.94 -1.62 -2.44
C LEU A 219 8.85 -0.75 -1.79
N TYR A 220 7.58 -1.13 -1.97
CA TYR A 220 6.46 -0.49 -1.32
C TYR A 220 6.54 -0.63 0.21
N MET A 221 6.81 -1.84 0.71
CA MET A 221 6.98 -2.15 2.14
C MET A 221 8.18 -1.43 2.76
N TYR A 222 9.31 -1.30 2.05
CA TYR A 222 10.45 -0.51 2.54
C TYR A 222 10.09 0.97 2.76
N THR A 223 9.31 1.55 1.84
CA THR A 223 8.82 2.94 2.00
C THR A 223 7.82 3.04 3.14
N LEU A 224 7.02 1.99 3.37
CA LEU A 224 6.09 1.91 4.48
C LEU A 224 6.80 1.83 5.84
N ASP A 225 7.90 1.08 5.93
CA ASP A 225 8.75 1.01 7.12
C ASP A 225 9.52 2.30 7.40
N GLU A 226 9.96 3.00 6.34
CA GLU A 226 10.50 4.35 6.46
C GLU A 226 9.45 5.31 7.02
N LEU A 227 8.23 5.31 6.46
CA LEU A 227 7.15 6.17 6.93
C LEU A 227 6.77 5.87 8.39
N ASP A 228 6.70 4.59 8.77
CA ASP A 228 6.42 4.16 10.15
C ASP A 228 7.43 4.75 11.15
N ARG A 229 8.72 4.62 10.84
CA ARG A 229 9.80 5.17 11.68
C ARG A 229 9.70 6.69 11.79
N LEU A 230 9.57 7.39 10.67
CA LEU A 230 9.47 8.85 10.63
C LEU A 230 8.27 9.37 11.42
N VAL A 231 7.13 8.68 11.39
CA VAL A 231 5.93 9.08 12.12
C VAL A 231 6.09 8.85 13.62
N LYS A 232 6.65 7.69 14.02
CA LYS A 232 6.91 7.37 15.43
C LYS A 232 7.88 8.34 16.08
N ASP A 233 8.95 8.71 15.39
CA ASP A 233 9.92 9.70 15.87
C ASP A 233 9.30 11.08 16.15
N LEU A 234 8.18 11.41 15.50
CA LEU A 234 7.45 12.67 15.71
C LEU A 234 6.35 12.58 16.78
N LEU A 235 6.01 11.37 17.24
CA LEU A 235 5.00 11.10 18.26
C LEU A 235 5.60 10.95 19.67
N ILE A 236 6.92 10.72 19.77
CA ILE A 236 7.71 10.76 21.01
C ILE A 236 7.88 12.21 21.47
#